data_AF-A0A2V6CVE2-F1
#
_entry.id   AF-A0A2V6CVE2-F1
#
_cell.length_a   1.000
_cell.length_b   1.000
_cell.length_c   1.000
_cell.angle_alpha   90.00
_cell.angle_beta   90.00
_cell.angle_gamma   90.00
#
_symmetry.space_group_name_H-M   'P 1'
#
loop_
_entity.id
_entity.type
_entity.pdbx_description
1 polymer ?
#
loop_
_entity_poly.entity_id
_entity_poly.type
_entity_poly.pdbx_seq_one_letter_code
_entity_poly.pdbx_strand_id
1 'polypeptide(L)'
;TLHGISSIDAPGTRFPAELAKDVVVNGKVGLPVGTKVSGQVATSKRTHTSSQRLSVDITDVQVGGRPLAIKTAGAVGLENTPRKTRRGVSVSTYSYQVPSGQRIEFRLAQPLNL
;
A
#
# COMPACT_ATOMS: atom_id res chain seq x y z
N THR A 1 3.07 7.61 -0.12
CA THR A 1 2.88 7.31 -1.54
C THR A 1 3.42 5.94 -1.83
N LEU A 2 2.67 5.15 -2.61
CA LEU A 2 3.09 3.81 -3.04
C LEU A 2 4.02 3.89 -4.24
N HIS A 3 4.98 2.98 -4.34
CA HIS A 3 5.62 2.66 -5.60
C HIS A 3 4.67 1.81 -6.47
N GLY A 4 4.84 1.89 -7.79
CA GLY A 4 3.91 1.25 -8.73
C GLY A 4 3.88 -0.27 -8.53
N ILE A 5 2.69 -0.83 -8.33
CA ILE A 5 2.46 -2.27 -8.09
C ILE A 5 1.33 -2.78 -8.97
N SER A 6 1.38 -4.07 -9.31
CA SER A 6 0.46 -4.71 -10.24
C SER A 6 -0.41 -5.73 -9.53
N SER A 7 -1.66 -5.88 -9.98
CA SER A 7 -2.58 -6.89 -9.40
C SER A 7 -2.20 -8.34 -9.67
N ILE A 8 -1.21 -8.58 -10.53
CA ILE A 8 -0.62 -9.90 -10.77
C ILE A 8 0.60 -10.17 -9.89
N ASP A 9 1.06 -9.20 -9.10
CA ASP A 9 2.19 -9.39 -8.19
C ASP A 9 1.85 -10.47 -7.17
N ALA A 10 2.85 -11.29 -6.84
CA ALA A 10 2.64 -12.38 -5.90
C ALA A 10 2.31 -11.83 -4.51
N PRO A 11 1.40 -12.47 -3.74
CA PRO A 11 1.29 -12.19 -2.32
C PRO A 11 2.65 -12.39 -1.64
N GLY A 12 3.05 -11.46 -0.80
CA GLY A 12 4.38 -11.37 -0.20
C GLY A 12 5.39 -10.53 -0.99
N THR A 13 5.06 -10.05 -2.19
CA THR A 13 5.92 -9.09 -2.91
C THR A 13 6.07 -7.82 -2.08
N ARG A 14 7.30 -7.50 -1.71
CA ARG A 14 7.63 -6.27 -0.98
C ARG A 14 7.64 -5.08 -1.93
N PHE A 15 7.06 -3.97 -1.48
CA PHE A 15 7.12 -2.70 -2.18
C PHE A 15 7.57 -1.60 -1.21
N PRO A 16 8.47 -0.70 -1.65
CA PRO A 16 8.76 0.50 -0.89
C PRO A 16 7.56 1.46 -0.99
N ALA A 17 7.36 2.24 0.07
CA ALA A 17 6.40 3.33 0.11
C ALA A 17 6.89 4.42 1.07
N GLU A 18 6.23 5.56 1.05
CA GLU A 18 6.55 6.68 1.94
C GLU A 18 5.30 7.17 2.65
N LEU A 19 5.43 7.73 3.85
CA LEU A 19 4.30 8.38 4.51
C LEU A 19 3.94 9.67 3.79
N ALA A 20 2.66 9.81 3.42
CA ALA A 20 2.15 11.03 2.79
C ALA A 20 1.69 12.08 3.82
N LYS A 21 1.57 11.70 5.09
CA LYS A 21 1.19 12.55 6.23
C LYS A 21 1.90 12.07 7.49
N ASP A 22 2.03 12.98 8.44
CA ASP A 22 2.51 12.65 9.79
C ASP A 22 1.58 11.64 10.46
N VAL A 23 2.17 10.63 11.07
CA VAL A 23 1.46 9.68 11.93
C VAL A 23 1.66 10.12 13.37
N VAL A 24 0.56 10.52 13.99
CA VAL A 24 0.54 10.91 15.40
C VAL A 24 0.28 9.65 16.24
N VAL A 25 1.21 9.35 17.14
CA VAL A 25 1.11 8.27 18.11
C VAL A 25 1.01 8.91 19.49
N ASN A 26 -0.09 8.64 20.20
CA ASN A 26 -0.32 9.16 21.55
C ASN A 26 -0.16 10.70 21.67
N GLY A 27 -0.65 11.45 20.68
CA GLY A 27 -0.58 12.92 20.67
C GLY A 27 0.79 13.52 20.27
N LYS A 28 1.80 12.69 20.00
CA LYS A 28 3.10 13.12 19.47
C LYS A 28 3.27 12.62 18.04
N VAL A 29 3.91 13.42 17.17
CA VAL A 29 4.28 12.95 15.83
C VAL A 29 5.30 11.84 15.99
N GLY A 30 4.88 10.59 15.80
CA GLY A 30 5.73 9.41 15.93
C GLY A 30 6.48 9.12 14.63
N LEU A 31 5.84 9.34 13.48
CA LEU A 31 6.45 9.15 12.16
C LEU A 31 6.14 10.38 11.30
N PRO A 32 7.15 11.17 10.90
CA PRO A 32 6.91 12.32 10.04
C PRO A 32 6.55 11.91 8.61
N VAL A 33 5.94 12.82 7.87
CA VAL A 33 5.77 12.73 6.42
C VAL A 33 7.13 12.48 5.74
N GLY A 34 7.14 11.66 4.69
CA GLY A 34 8.37 11.24 4.01
C GLY A 34 9.12 10.09 4.69
N THR A 35 8.64 9.60 5.83
CA THR A 35 9.21 8.38 6.43
C THR A 35 9.06 7.21 5.46
N LYS A 36 10.17 6.51 5.21
CA LYS A 36 10.21 5.33 4.36
C LYS A 36 9.54 4.16 5.08
N VAL A 37 8.56 3.56 4.42
CA VAL A 37 7.86 2.37 4.88
C VAL A 37 8.04 1.26 3.86
N SER A 38 8.05 0.02 4.34
CA SER A 38 8.02 -1.17 3.49
C SER A 38 6.68 -1.85 3.70
N GLY A 39 6.02 -2.18 2.61
CA GLY A 39 4.82 -2.99 2.62
C GLY A 39 5.00 -4.27 1.81
N GLN A 40 4.00 -5.13 1.92
CA GLN A 40 3.90 -6.34 1.13
C GLN A 40 2.49 -6.49 0.56
N VAL A 41 2.40 -7.14 -0.61
CA VAL A 41 1.10 -7.51 -1.18
C VAL A 41 0.46 -8.59 -0.30
N ALA A 42 -0.70 -8.30 0.28
CA ALA A 42 -1.44 -9.24 1.11
C ALA A 42 -2.30 -10.18 0.25
N THR A 43 -3.07 -9.62 -0.68
CA THR A 43 -3.91 -10.38 -1.62
C THR A 43 -3.69 -9.86 -3.03
N SER A 44 -3.71 -10.75 -4.03
CA SER A 44 -3.61 -10.35 -5.43
C SER A 44 -4.54 -11.14 -6.33
N LYS A 45 -4.85 -10.54 -7.49
CA LYS A 45 -5.74 -11.12 -8.51
C LYS A 45 -4.92 -11.90 -9.54
N ARG A 46 -4.10 -12.84 -9.06
CA ARG A 46 -3.13 -13.58 -9.89
C ARG A 46 -3.80 -14.60 -10.83
N THR A 47 -4.91 -15.20 -10.40
CA THR A 47 -5.58 -16.30 -11.13
C THR A 47 -6.90 -15.84 -11.75
N HIS A 48 -7.25 -16.38 -12.93
CA HIS A 48 -8.42 -15.95 -13.70
C HIS A 48 -9.75 -16.20 -12.99
N THR A 49 -9.72 -17.07 -11.98
CA THR A 49 -10.82 -17.42 -11.08
C THR A 49 -10.83 -16.62 -9.78
N SER A 50 -9.78 -15.84 -9.48
CA SER A 50 -9.71 -15.04 -8.26
C SER A 50 -10.44 -13.71 -8.46
N SER A 51 -11.48 -13.49 -7.66
CA SER A 51 -12.18 -12.20 -7.55
C SER A 51 -11.56 -11.31 -6.46
N GLN A 52 -10.44 -11.71 -5.86
CA GLN A 52 -9.80 -10.95 -4.79
C GLN A 52 -9.20 -9.65 -5.33
N ARG A 53 -9.47 -8.55 -4.61
CA ARG A 53 -8.87 -7.24 -4.91
C ARG A 53 -7.40 -7.26 -4.50
N LEU A 54 -6.56 -6.52 -5.23
CA LEU A 54 -5.19 -6.28 -4.80
C LEU A 54 -5.26 -5.57 -3.45
N SER A 55 -4.68 -6.16 -2.41
CA SER A 55 -4.59 -5.52 -1.10
C SER A 55 -3.15 -5.53 -0.64
N VAL A 56 -2.77 -4.47 0.06
CA VAL A 56 -1.41 -4.29 0.56
C VAL A 56 -1.41 -4.10 2.05
N ASP A 57 -0.35 -4.57 2.69
CA ASP A 57 -0.12 -4.40 4.11
C ASP A 57 1.22 -3.68 4.32
N ILE A 58 1.31 -2.83 5.34
CA ILE A 58 2.57 -2.16 5.71
C ILE A 58 3.20 -2.99 6.83
N THR A 59 4.40 -3.53 6.58
CA THR A 59 5.07 -4.42 7.54
C THR A 59 6.11 -3.71 8.37
N ASP A 60 6.78 -2.71 7.80
CA ASP A 60 7.91 -2.06 8.46
C ASP A 60 7.95 -0.56 8.17
N VAL A 61 8.47 0.20 9.12
CA VAL A 61 8.75 1.63 8.97
C VAL A 61 10.19 1.94 9.37
N GLN A 62 10.86 2.82 8.64
CA GLN A 62 12.20 3.27 9.00
C GLN A 62 12.12 4.42 10.00
N VAL A 63 12.62 4.22 11.22
CA VAL A 63 12.70 5.28 12.24
C VAL A 63 14.16 5.45 12.65
N GLY A 64 14.69 6.66 12.49
CA GLY A 64 16.10 6.95 12.81
C GLY A 64 17.09 6.05 12.05
N GLY A 65 16.75 5.62 10.83
CA GLY A 65 17.58 4.71 10.03
C GLY A 65 17.48 3.23 10.39
N ARG A 66 16.62 2.84 11.34
CA ARG A 66 16.38 1.43 11.71
C ARG A 66 14.98 0.99 11.24
N PRO A 67 14.85 -0.21 10.64
CA PRO A 67 13.54 -0.77 10.34
C PRO A 67 12.85 -1.20 11.64
N LEU A 68 11.65 -0.71 11.85
CA LEU A 68 10.76 -1.07 12.95
C LEU A 68 9.56 -1.80 12.37
N ALA A 69 9.36 -3.06 12.77
CA ALA A 69 8.21 -3.83 12.35
C ALA A 69 6.93 -3.24 12.95
N ILE A 70 5.91 -3.07 12.13
CA ILE A 70 4.61 -2.52 12.53
C ILE A 70 3.51 -3.50 12.17
N LYS A 71 2.42 -3.47 12.92
CA LYS A 71 1.21 -4.20 12.56
C LYS A 71 0.14 -3.21 12.17
N THR A 72 -0.45 -3.38 11.00
CA THR A 72 -1.65 -2.65 10.61
C THR A 72 -2.90 -3.38 11.07
N ALA A 73 -4.00 -2.64 11.21
CA ALA A 73 -5.31 -3.17 11.58
C ALA A 73 -5.94 -4.04 10.47
N GLY A 74 -5.38 -3.99 9.25
CA GLY A 74 -5.84 -4.79 8.13
C GLY A 74 -5.21 -4.36 6.81
N ALA A 75 -5.27 -5.26 5.84
CA ALA A 75 -4.80 -4.98 4.48
C ALA A 75 -5.67 -3.91 3.81
N VAL A 76 -5.02 -2.98 3.12
CA VAL A 76 -5.66 -1.90 2.38
C VAL A 76 -5.93 -2.35 0.96
N GLY A 77 -7.20 -2.42 0.58
CA GLY A 77 -7.62 -2.73 -0.78
C GLY A 77 -7.28 -1.60 -1.75
N LEU A 78 -6.63 -1.93 -2.86
CA LEU A 78 -6.30 -1.02 -3.94
C LEU A 78 -7.33 -1.18 -5.06
N GLU A 79 -8.01 -0.08 -5.37
CA GLU A 79 -9.03 -0.08 -6.40
C GLU A 79 -8.42 -0.11 -7.81
N ASN A 80 -9.08 -0.85 -8.69
CA ASN A 80 -8.80 -0.81 -10.11
C ASN A 80 -9.26 0.54 -10.65
N THR A 81 -8.33 1.43 -10.96
CA THR A 81 -8.67 2.65 -11.69
C THR A 81 -8.83 2.27 -13.17
N PRO A 82 -10.05 2.28 -13.74
CA PRO A 82 -10.24 1.89 -15.13
C PRO A 82 -9.42 2.82 -16.03
N ARG A 83 -8.57 2.24 -16.88
CA ARG A 83 -7.83 3.02 -17.87
C ARG A 83 -8.84 3.56 -18.88
N LYS A 84 -9.00 4.87 -18.93
CA LYS A 84 -9.75 5.53 -20.01
C LYS A 84 -8.83 5.69 -21.22
N THR A 85 -9.27 5.19 -22.37
CA THR A 85 -8.63 5.51 -23.65
C THR A 85 -8.81 7.00 -23.97
N ARG A 86 -8.04 7.54 -24.93
CA ARG A 86 -8.20 8.94 -25.41
C ARG A 86 -9.63 9.27 -25.87
N ARG A 87 -10.45 8.26 -26.16
CA ARG A 87 -11.87 8.39 -26.54
C ARG A 87 -12.85 8.28 -25.37
N GLY A 88 -12.36 8.25 -24.12
CA GLY A 88 -13.20 8.17 -22.92
C GLY A 88 -13.74 6.78 -22.61
N VAL A 89 -13.41 5.76 -23.41
CA VAL A 89 -13.83 4.37 -23.18
C VAL A 89 -13.01 3.78 -22.04
N SER A 90 -13.69 3.36 -20.97
CA SER A 90 -13.12 2.63 -19.84
C SER A 90 -12.77 1.21 -20.27
N VAL A 91 -11.48 0.85 -20.22
CA VAL A 91 -11.00 -0.50 -20.47
C VAL A 91 -10.56 -1.10 -19.14
N SER A 92 -11.28 -2.13 -18.69
CA SER A 92 -10.93 -2.97 -17.55
C SER A 92 -10.07 -4.13 -18.05
N THR A 93 -8.75 -3.99 -17.94
CA THR A 93 -7.83 -5.12 -18.21
C THR A 93 -7.87 -6.12 -17.06
N TYR A 94 -7.62 -7.39 -17.38
CA TYR A 94 -7.57 -8.51 -16.42
C TYR A 94 -6.61 -8.23 -15.26
N SER A 95 -5.45 -7.65 -15.57
CA SER A 95 -4.50 -7.07 -14.62
C SER A 95 -4.64 -5.55 -14.60
N TYR A 96 -4.57 -4.94 -13.42
CA TYR A 96 -4.47 -3.49 -13.27
C TYR A 96 -3.18 -3.11 -12.54
N GLN A 97 -2.60 -1.99 -12.94
CA GLN A 97 -1.43 -1.41 -12.29
C GLN A 97 -1.89 -0.21 -11.47
N VAL A 98 -1.46 -0.19 -10.22
CA VAL A 98 -1.59 0.95 -9.32
C VAL A 98 -0.41 1.86 -9.63
N PRO A 99 -0.64 3.08 -10.14
CA PRO A 99 0.43 4.00 -10.47
C PRO A 99 1.21 4.41 -9.21
N SER A 100 2.50 4.69 -9.39
CA SER A 100 3.30 5.27 -8.32
C SER A 100 2.71 6.63 -7.91
N GLY A 101 2.84 6.97 -6.62
CA GLY A 101 2.27 8.20 -6.08
C GLY A 101 0.84 8.05 -5.54
N GLN A 102 0.20 6.89 -5.72
CA GLN A 102 -1.10 6.63 -5.10
C GLN A 102 -0.98 6.69 -3.57
N ARG A 103 -1.95 7.38 -2.95
CA ARG A 103 -2.06 7.49 -1.50
C ARG A 103 -3.01 6.41 -1.02
N ILE A 104 -2.58 5.70 0.01
CA ILE A 104 -3.40 4.75 0.73
C ILE A 104 -3.49 5.17 2.18
N GLU A 105 -4.66 4.96 2.76
CA GLU A 105 -4.89 5.14 4.18
C GLU A 105 -4.75 3.79 4.86
N PHE A 106 -3.95 3.73 5.92
CA PHE A 106 -3.82 2.56 6.75
C PHE A 106 -3.92 2.97 8.21
N ARG A 107 -4.33 2.04 9.06
CA ARG A 107 -4.41 2.22 10.50
C ARG A 107 -3.50 1.21 11.17
N LEU A 108 -2.75 1.65 12.18
CA LEU A 108 -1.96 0.74 13.00
C LEU A 108 -2.89 -0.10 13.90
N ALA A 109 -2.64 -1.41 13.98
CA ALA A 109 -3.32 -2.30 14.92
C ALA A 109 -2.87 -2.06 16.36
N GLN A 110 -1.63 -1.58 16.52
CA GLN A 110 -0.99 -1.40 17.80
C GLN A 110 -0.30 -0.03 17.84
N PRO A 111 -0.23 0.62 19.02
CA PRO A 111 0.59 1.82 19.19
C PRO A 111 2.05 1.49 18.88
N LEU A 112 2.73 2.41 18.21
CA LEU A 112 4.18 2.32 18.06
C LEU A 112 4.82 2.69 19.40
N ASN A 113 5.62 1.78 19.96
CA ASN A 113 6.52 2.11 21.05
C ASN A 113 7.82 2.64 20.43
N LEU A 114 7.92 3.97 20.37
CA LEU A 114 9.11 4.70 19.89
C LEU A 114 9.90 5.26 21.07
#